data_AF-A0A9P8ABV0-F1
#
_entry.id   AF-A0A9P8ABV0-F1
#
_cell.length_a   1.000
_cell.length_b   1.000
_cell.length_c   1.000
_cell.angle_alpha   90.00
_cell.angle_beta   90.00
_cell.angle_gamma   90.00
#
_symmetry.space_group_name_H-M   'P 1'
#
loop_
_entity.id
_entity.type
_entity.pdbx_description
1 polymer ?
#
loop_
_entity_poly.entity_id
_entity_poly.type
_entity_poly.pdbx_seq_one_letter_code
_entity_poly.pdbx_strand_id
1 'polypeptide(L)'
;MTLSQSGKDSIGLLSRKNLSYFFEIWRQQIEKEPITTFPDTRFPNIKCVGVWDTVGSVFSEIDALNIKDTSLPATVKVGLHTLSLQENRKMFLPTLWMVPSGGLRDGQILKQFWFPGAHSDVGGGYKRHELADISLYWMAGEIEDFVNLDLTFLRSFAQPNPDPWGTSQPHNSYMELAPIYQFLVGHKTCLECGQVSAESVFHESVKYSPQKLDASDYMITMSDIEETLGSGFQPRYSPLNEFEQYCKDHWGTGLLEARHGVESPEVLW
;
A
#
# COMPACT_ATOMS: atom_id res chain seq x y z
N MET A 1 -5.19 36.38 -1.31
CA MET A 1 -4.91 35.59 -0.09
C MET A 1 -3.98 34.46 -0.54
N THR A 2 -2.68 34.63 -0.32
CA THR A 2 -1.66 33.67 -0.78
C THR A 2 -1.76 32.45 0.13
N LEU A 3 -2.31 31.35 -0.39
CA LEU A 3 -2.32 30.08 0.31
C LEU A 3 -0.86 29.68 0.54
N SER A 4 -0.46 29.63 1.81
CA SER A 4 0.79 29.05 2.28
C SER A 4 0.98 27.70 1.62
N GLN A 5 1.92 27.58 0.68
CA GLN A 5 2.39 26.26 0.23
C GLN A 5 2.87 25.51 1.46
N SER A 6 2.35 24.31 1.68
CA SER A 6 2.91 23.42 2.68
C SER A 6 4.40 23.24 2.38
N GLY A 7 5.26 23.13 3.41
CA GLY A 7 6.71 23.06 3.23
C GLY A 7 7.18 21.94 2.30
N LYS A 8 6.36 20.94 1.98
CA LYS A 8 6.69 19.81 1.09
C LYS A 8 6.63 20.13 -0.40
N ASP A 9 5.78 21.07 -0.82
CA ASP A 9 5.72 21.51 -2.22
C ASP A 9 6.97 22.32 -2.61
N SER A 10 7.89 22.59 -1.68
CA SER A 10 9.02 23.49 -1.85
C SER A 10 10.33 22.84 -2.31
N ILE A 11 10.49 21.52 -2.15
CA ILE A 11 11.74 20.80 -2.52
C ILE A 11 11.82 20.52 -4.02
N GLY A 12 10.68 20.16 -4.64
CA GLY A 12 10.60 19.77 -6.05
C GLY A 12 11.36 18.47 -6.39
N LEU A 13 11.49 18.18 -7.69
CA LEU A 13 12.32 17.11 -8.21
C LEU A 13 13.74 17.60 -8.45
N LEU A 14 14.70 16.99 -7.75
CA LEU A 14 16.12 17.22 -7.96
C LEU A 14 16.59 16.61 -9.29
N SER A 15 17.46 17.33 -9.98
CA SER A 15 18.17 16.76 -11.12
C SER A 15 19.19 15.73 -10.66
N ARG A 16 19.64 14.85 -11.57
CA ARG A 16 20.67 13.84 -11.26
C ARG A 16 21.95 14.46 -10.68
N LYS A 17 22.30 15.68 -11.13
CA LYS A 17 23.48 16.42 -10.63
C LYS A 17 23.33 16.83 -9.16
N ASN A 18 22.11 17.16 -8.74
CA ASN A 18 21.85 17.69 -7.41
C ASN A 18 21.36 16.61 -6.42
N LEU A 19 21.21 15.35 -6.87
CA LEU A 19 20.73 14.26 -6.02
C LEU A 19 21.63 14.01 -4.80
N SER A 20 22.92 14.32 -4.88
CA SER A 20 23.85 14.23 -3.73
C SER A 20 23.47 15.14 -2.56
N TYR A 21 22.69 16.20 -2.80
CA TYR A 21 22.19 17.12 -1.78
C TYR A 21 20.88 16.65 -1.15
N PHE A 22 20.32 15.51 -1.55
CA PHE A 22 19.05 15.01 -1.02
C PHE A 22 19.05 14.93 0.50
N PHE A 23 20.09 14.34 1.11
CA PHE A 23 20.16 14.21 2.57
C PHE A 23 20.29 15.56 3.29
N GLU A 24 21.01 16.51 2.71
CA GLU A 24 21.11 17.87 3.26
C GLU A 24 19.75 18.57 3.23
N ILE A 25 19.08 18.54 2.07
CA ILE A 25 17.74 19.13 1.88
C ILE A 25 16.71 18.48 2.79
N TRP A 26 16.74 17.15 2.88
CA TRP A 26 15.85 16.38 3.73
C TRP A 26 16.08 16.71 5.22
N ARG A 27 17.34 16.85 5.65
CA ARG A 27 17.68 17.30 7.01
C ARG A 27 17.15 18.71 7.27
N GLN A 28 17.40 19.66 6.37
CA GLN A 28 16.90 21.04 6.47
C GLN A 28 15.37 21.08 6.60
N GLN A 29 14.66 20.25 5.82
CA GLN A 29 13.21 20.12 5.91
C GLN A 29 12.75 19.64 7.30
N ILE A 30 13.42 18.66 7.88
CA ILE A 30 13.09 18.12 9.21
C ILE A 30 13.41 19.12 10.32
N GLU A 31 14.56 19.78 10.22
CA GLU A 31 15.06 20.76 11.19
C GLU A 31 14.38 22.13 11.03
N LYS A 32 13.54 22.30 9.99
CA LYS A 32 12.88 23.55 9.61
C LYS A 32 13.88 24.68 9.33
N GLU A 33 15.04 24.33 8.79
CA GLU A 33 16.04 25.26 8.29
C GLU A 33 15.67 25.77 6.88
N PRO A 34 16.27 26.89 6.42
CA PRO A 34 16.16 27.31 5.03
C PRO A 34 16.61 26.20 4.08
N ILE A 35 15.74 25.81 3.15
CA ILE A 35 15.99 24.71 2.21
C ILE A 35 16.91 25.17 1.08
N THR A 36 17.97 24.40 0.84
CA THR A 36 18.83 24.55 -0.33
C THR A 36 18.01 24.29 -1.60
N THR A 37 17.91 25.30 -2.47
CA THR A 37 17.19 25.21 -3.75
C THR A 37 18.17 25.34 -4.92
N PHE A 38 17.84 24.69 -6.03
CA PHE A 38 18.63 24.76 -7.25
C PHE A 38 17.80 25.36 -8.39
N PRO A 39 18.38 26.21 -9.27
CA PRO A 39 17.64 26.80 -10.39
C PRO A 39 17.01 25.78 -11.36
N ASP A 40 17.56 24.57 -11.43
CA ASP A 40 17.08 23.46 -12.26
C ASP A 40 16.11 22.51 -11.52
N THR A 41 15.73 22.82 -10.27
CA THR A 41 14.67 22.10 -9.56
C THR A 41 13.35 22.23 -10.31
N ARG A 42 12.68 21.10 -10.54
CA ARG A 42 11.39 21.05 -11.24
C ARG A 42 10.25 20.81 -10.27
N PHE A 43 9.10 21.43 -10.51
CA PHE A 43 7.87 21.19 -9.74
C PHE A 43 6.82 20.57 -10.66
N PRO A 44 6.93 19.26 -10.96
CA PRO A 44 5.99 18.62 -11.86
C PRO A 44 4.61 18.48 -11.22
N ASN A 45 3.58 18.49 -12.07
CA ASN A 45 2.30 17.91 -11.69
C ASN A 45 2.41 16.38 -11.84
N ILE A 46 2.22 15.66 -10.74
CA ILE A 46 2.31 14.21 -10.71
C ILE A 46 0.92 13.64 -11.00
N LYS A 47 0.80 12.85 -12.07
CA LYS A 47 -0.49 12.27 -12.49
C LYS A 47 -1.00 11.26 -11.47
N CYS A 48 -0.14 10.35 -11.01
CA CYS A 48 -0.50 9.30 -10.07
C CYS A 48 0.67 8.97 -9.14
N VAL A 49 0.36 8.68 -7.88
CA VAL A 49 1.26 8.02 -6.92
C VAL A 49 0.52 6.81 -6.38
N GLY A 50 1.01 5.62 -6.69
CA GLY A 50 0.54 4.37 -6.12
C GLY A 50 1.55 3.84 -5.12
N VAL A 51 1.09 3.51 -3.92
CA VAL A 51 1.91 2.95 -2.84
C VAL A 51 1.25 1.73 -2.23
N TRP A 52 2.08 0.82 -1.73
CA TRP A 52 1.63 -0.34 -0.96
C TRP A 52 2.11 -0.19 0.47
N ASP A 53 1.16 -0.16 1.39
CA ASP A 53 1.31 -0.32 2.82
C ASP A 53 2.49 0.48 3.43
N THR A 54 2.48 1.79 3.18
CA THR A 54 3.62 2.68 3.44
C THR A 54 4.08 2.62 4.89
N VAL A 55 5.31 2.18 5.18
CA VAL A 55 5.85 2.15 6.55
C VAL A 55 6.70 3.39 6.83
N GLY A 56 6.42 4.07 7.94
CA GLY A 56 7.11 5.30 8.34
C GLY A 56 8.47 5.09 9.01
N SER A 57 8.79 3.87 9.41
CA SER A 57 10.03 3.52 10.12
C SER A 57 10.62 2.20 9.63
N VAL A 58 11.93 2.16 9.43
CA VAL A 58 12.69 0.91 9.31
C VAL A 58 13.85 0.99 10.30
N PHE A 59 13.83 0.12 11.30
CA PHE A 59 14.89 -0.18 12.27
C PHE A 59 15.82 0.98 12.64
N SER A 60 15.38 1.80 13.57
CA SER A 60 16.13 2.47 14.65
C SER A 60 15.17 3.51 15.24
N GLU A 61 15.45 4.02 16.43
CA GLU A 61 14.71 5.12 17.07
C GLU A 61 14.75 6.44 16.27
N ILE A 62 15.28 6.38 15.05
CA ILE A 62 15.20 7.38 14.02
C ILE A 62 13.91 7.11 13.25
N ASP A 63 12.94 8.00 13.43
CA ASP A 63 11.89 8.23 12.44
C ASP A 63 12.59 8.67 11.13
N ALA A 64 13.09 7.69 10.37
CA ALA A 64 14.03 7.87 9.27
C ALA A 64 13.43 8.65 8.10
N LEU A 65 12.12 8.94 8.15
CA LEU A 65 11.44 9.83 7.23
C LEU A 65 10.71 10.99 7.92
N ASN A 66 10.53 10.96 9.25
CA ASN A 66 9.80 11.95 10.05
C ASN A 66 8.57 12.47 9.31
N ILE A 67 7.75 11.54 8.80
CA ILE A 67 6.59 11.83 7.97
C ILE A 67 5.49 12.39 8.88
N LYS A 68 5.72 13.59 9.41
CA LYS A 68 4.78 14.35 10.25
C LYS A 68 3.60 14.88 9.46
N ASP A 69 3.77 15.01 8.16
CA ASP A 69 2.74 15.47 7.23
C ASP A 69 2.40 14.31 6.29
N THR A 70 1.28 13.68 6.51
CA THR A 70 0.78 12.58 5.67
C THR A 70 -0.28 13.07 4.68
N SER A 71 -0.40 14.39 4.50
CA SER A 71 -1.41 14.95 3.59
C SER A 71 -1.05 14.72 2.13
N LEU A 72 -2.08 14.52 1.28
CA LEU A 72 -1.84 14.33 -0.14
C LEU A 72 -1.28 15.61 -0.78
N PRO A 73 -0.05 15.60 -1.37
CA PRO A 73 0.49 16.80 -1.95
C PRO A 73 -0.41 17.35 -3.04
N ALA A 74 -0.49 18.67 -3.04
CA ALA A 74 -1.18 19.51 -4.00
C ALA A 74 -0.92 19.19 -5.48
N THR A 75 0.27 18.67 -5.77
CA THR A 75 0.79 18.37 -7.10
C THR A 75 0.39 16.97 -7.59
N VAL A 76 -0.06 16.09 -6.70
CA VAL A 76 -0.50 14.72 -7.03
C VAL A 76 -1.97 14.73 -7.40
N LYS A 77 -2.31 14.26 -8.61
CA LYS A 77 -3.71 14.18 -9.07
C LYS A 77 -4.44 12.95 -8.57
N VAL A 78 -3.78 11.79 -8.57
CA VAL A 78 -4.37 10.54 -8.08
C VAL A 78 -3.42 9.92 -7.06
N GLY A 79 -3.88 9.74 -5.82
CA GLY A 79 -3.20 8.97 -4.79
C GLY A 79 -3.89 7.62 -4.61
N LEU A 80 -3.15 6.53 -4.75
CA LEU A 80 -3.62 5.16 -4.57
C LEU A 80 -2.81 4.51 -3.45
N HIS A 81 -3.49 3.90 -2.48
CA HIS A 81 -2.84 3.26 -1.34
C HIS A 81 -3.54 1.96 -0.94
N THR A 82 -2.82 0.86 -1.04
CA THR A 82 -3.27 -0.43 -0.49
C THR A 82 -2.77 -0.57 0.93
N LEU A 83 -3.59 -1.02 1.87
CA LEU A 83 -3.24 -1.16 3.28
C LEU A 83 -3.40 -2.62 3.73
N SER A 84 -2.49 -3.10 4.58
CA SER A 84 -2.53 -4.46 5.11
C SER A 84 -3.42 -4.57 6.35
N LEU A 85 -4.53 -5.31 6.23
CA LEU A 85 -5.47 -5.47 7.34
C LEU A 85 -4.91 -6.32 8.48
N GLN A 86 -4.07 -7.32 8.17
CA GLN A 86 -3.48 -8.26 9.13
C GLN A 86 -1.98 -8.00 9.41
N GLU A 87 -1.46 -6.81 9.07
CA GLU A 87 -0.14 -6.43 9.56
C GLU A 87 -0.19 -6.22 11.08
N ASN A 88 0.61 -7.01 11.81
CA ASN A 88 0.56 -7.10 13.26
C ASN A 88 1.86 -6.73 13.95
N ARG A 89 2.90 -6.34 13.21
CA ARG A 89 4.14 -5.79 13.74
C ARG A 89 3.95 -4.30 13.99
N LYS A 90 4.07 -3.89 15.25
CA LYS A 90 3.80 -2.50 15.68
C LYS A 90 4.63 -1.47 14.92
N MET A 91 5.91 -1.76 14.62
CA MET A 91 6.78 -0.84 13.86
C MET A 91 6.49 -0.82 12.35
N PHE A 92 5.63 -1.71 11.83
CA PHE A 92 5.27 -1.79 10.41
C PHE A 92 3.84 -1.34 10.13
N LEU A 93 3.11 -0.86 11.14
CA LEU A 93 1.79 -0.29 10.91
C LEU A 93 1.86 0.86 9.91
N PRO A 94 0.94 0.91 8.93
CA PRO A 94 1.07 1.80 7.79
C PRO A 94 0.87 3.26 8.18
N THR A 95 1.57 4.15 7.50
CA THR A 95 1.38 5.59 7.54
C THR A 95 0.27 5.95 6.56
N LEU A 96 -0.93 6.21 7.08
CA LEU A 96 -2.10 6.55 6.27
C LEU A 96 -1.99 7.93 5.65
N TRP A 97 -2.47 8.07 4.41
CA TRP A 97 -2.67 9.39 3.80
C TRP A 97 -3.84 10.10 4.48
N MET A 98 -3.66 11.40 4.72
CA MET A 98 -4.69 12.26 5.28
C MET A 98 -5.22 13.21 4.21
N VAL A 99 -6.53 13.44 4.23
CA VAL A 99 -7.12 14.52 3.43
C VAL A 99 -6.67 15.86 4.05
N PRO A 100 -6.10 16.80 3.27
CA PRO A 100 -5.73 18.12 3.78
C PRO A 100 -6.93 18.82 4.45
N SER A 101 -6.67 19.70 5.43
CA SER A 101 -7.73 20.43 6.15
C SER A 101 -8.64 21.27 5.24
N GLY A 102 -8.12 21.71 4.09
CA GLY A 102 -8.87 22.42 3.04
C GLY A 102 -9.61 21.50 2.05
N GLY A 103 -9.62 20.18 2.29
CA GLY A 103 -10.15 19.18 1.36
C GLY A 103 -9.18 18.81 0.24
N LEU A 104 -9.60 17.85 -0.58
CA LEU A 104 -8.94 17.54 -1.86
C LEU A 104 -9.19 18.69 -2.85
N ARG A 105 -8.20 18.96 -3.71
CA ARG A 105 -8.35 19.96 -4.79
C ARG A 105 -9.29 19.45 -5.89
N ASP A 106 -9.81 20.35 -6.71
CA ASP A 106 -10.63 20.00 -7.86
C ASP A 106 -9.92 18.98 -8.78
N GLY A 107 -10.60 17.85 -9.02
CA GLY A 107 -10.10 16.74 -9.82
C GLY A 107 -8.98 15.93 -9.17
N GLN A 108 -8.70 16.13 -7.87
CA GLN A 108 -7.79 15.30 -7.10
C GLN A 108 -8.54 14.11 -6.50
N ILE A 109 -7.97 12.91 -6.60
CA ILE A 109 -8.56 11.66 -6.14
C ILE A 109 -7.61 11.01 -5.13
N LEU A 110 -8.16 10.51 -4.02
CA LEU A 110 -7.47 9.65 -3.07
C LEU A 110 -8.28 8.37 -2.90
N LYS A 111 -7.70 7.22 -3.29
CA LYS A 111 -8.24 5.89 -3.03
C LYS A 111 -7.30 5.17 -2.07
N GLN A 112 -7.80 4.84 -0.89
CA GLN A 112 -7.04 4.15 0.14
C GLN A 112 -7.90 3.05 0.73
N PHE A 113 -7.52 1.79 0.50
CA PHE A 113 -8.34 0.63 0.85
C PHE A 113 -7.57 -0.40 1.66
N TRP A 114 -8.25 -1.02 2.63
CA TRP A 114 -7.73 -2.16 3.39
C TRP A 114 -7.90 -3.46 2.59
N PHE A 115 -6.80 -4.16 2.35
CA PHE A 115 -6.72 -5.45 1.70
C PHE A 115 -6.43 -6.55 2.73
N PRO A 116 -6.87 -7.80 2.48
CA PRO A 116 -6.48 -8.92 3.32
C PRO A 116 -5.00 -9.25 3.17
N GLY A 117 -4.37 -9.64 4.27
CA GLY A 117 -2.95 -9.96 4.34
C GLY A 117 -2.15 -9.10 5.32
N ALA A 118 -0.95 -9.58 5.64
CA ALA A 118 0.11 -8.78 6.24
C ALA A 118 0.89 -7.97 5.16
N HIS A 119 1.92 -7.22 5.55
CA HIS A 119 2.65 -6.30 4.67
C HIS A 119 3.04 -6.90 3.30
N SER A 120 3.65 -8.09 3.29
CA SER A 120 4.09 -8.73 2.04
C SER A 120 2.99 -9.55 1.35
N ASP A 121 1.86 -9.81 2.02
CA ASP A 121 0.65 -10.32 1.35
C ASP A 121 -0.04 -9.22 0.55
N VAL A 122 0.16 -7.95 0.89
CA VAL A 122 -0.37 -6.82 0.12
C VAL A 122 0.68 -6.25 -0.82
N GLY A 123 1.92 -6.05 -0.38
CA GLY A 123 3.01 -5.47 -1.19
C GLY A 123 3.76 -6.47 -2.07
N GLY A 124 3.55 -7.77 -1.87
CA GLY A 124 4.31 -8.84 -2.51
C GLY A 124 5.61 -9.17 -1.76
N GLY A 125 6.08 -10.41 -1.92
CA GLY A 125 7.34 -10.89 -1.34
C GLY A 125 7.27 -12.29 -0.73
N TYR A 126 6.07 -12.79 -0.43
CA TYR A 126 5.89 -14.19 -0.05
C TYR A 126 5.95 -15.11 -1.28
N LYS A 127 6.37 -16.37 -1.05
CA LYS A 127 6.39 -17.40 -2.09
C LYS A 127 4.99 -17.76 -2.58
N ARG A 128 4.04 -17.79 -1.64
CA ARG A 128 2.62 -17.95 -1.91
C ARG A 128 2.00 -16.55 -1.87
N HIS A 129 1.52 -16.06 -3.00
CA HIS A 129 1.35 -14.61 -3.22
C HIS A 129 -0.03 -14.24 -3.82
N GLU A 130 -1.03 -15.12 -3.73
CA GLU A 130 -2.35 -14.82 -4.28
C GLU A 130 -3.02 -13.59 -3.65
N LEU A 131 -2.75 -13.27 -2.38
CA LEU A 131 -3.27 -12.04 -1.78
C LEU A 131 -2.60 -10.79 -2.39
N ALA A 132 -1.32 -10.89 -2.76
CA ALA A 132 -0.56 -9.80 -3.38
C ALA A 132 -0.95 -9.61 -4.84
N ASP A 133 -1.34 -10.69 -5.53
CA ASP A 133 -1.89 -10.62 -6.87
C ASP A 133 -3.17 -9.76 -6.89
N ILE A 134 -4.03 -9.88 -5.87
CA ILE A 134 -5.26 -9.08 -5.76
C ILE A 134 -4.95 -7.58 -5.67
N SER A 135 -4.04 -7.17 -4.77
CA SER A 135 -3.67 -5.76 -4.63
C SER A 135 -2.96 -5.21 -5.87
N LEU A 136 -2.17 -6.05 -6.55
CA LEU A 136 -1.51 -5.71 -7.80
C LEU A 136 -2.53 -5.50 -8.93
N TYR A 137 -3.55 -6.36 -9.03
CA TYR A 137 -4.60 -6.22 -10.04
C TYR A 137 -5.43 -4.96 -9.83
N TRP A 138 -5.75 -4.65 -8.56
CA TRP A 138 -6.37 -3.38 -8.21
C TRP A 138 -5.55 -2.20 -8.73
N MET A 139 -4.27 -2.14 -8.36
CA MET A 139 -3.41 -1.02 -8.78
C MET A 139 -3.27 -0.95 -10.30
N ALA A 140 -3.10 -2.08 -10.97
CA ALA A 140 -2.96 -2.14 -12.42
C ALA A 140 -4.20 -1.58 -13.13
N GLY A 141 -5.40 -2.01 -12.72
CA GLY A 141 -6.66 -1.48 -13.27
C GLY A 141 -6.91 -0.01 -12.93
N GLU A 142 -6.41 0.48 -11.79
CA GLU A 142 -6.49 1.90 -11.45
C GLU A 142 -5.57 2.80 -12.29
N ILE A 143 -4.52 2.23 -12.90
CA ILE A 143 -3.53 3.00 -13.68
C ILE A 143 -3.49 2.63 -15.17
N GLU A 144 -4.28 1.66 -15.63
CA GLU A 144 -4.26 1.19 -17.03
C GLU A 144 -4.60 2.31 -18.03
N ASP A 145 -5.42 3.28 -17.63
CA ASP A 145 -5.74 4.47 -18.43
C ASP A 145 -4.58 5.49 -18.48
N PHE A 146 -3.60 5.38 -17.58
CA PHE A 146 -2.48 6.32 -17.47
C PHE A 146 -1.20 5.78 -18.13
N VAL A 147 -1.04 4.47 -18.14
CA VAL A 147 0.18 3.79 -18.57
C VAL A 147 -0.17 2.56 -19.40
N ASN A 148 0.56 2.35 -20.50
CA ASN A 148 0.37 1.16 -21.32
C ASN A 148 0.97 -0.07 -20.61
N LEU A 149 0.14 -0.79 -19.86
CA LEU A 149 0.51 -2.02 -19.16
C LEU A 149 0.18 -3.24 -20.01
N ASP A 150 1.11 -4.20 -20.07
CA ASP A 150 0.80 -5.53 -20.59
C ASP A 150 0.12 -6.35 -19.49
N LEU A 151 -1.20 -6.21 -19.42
CA LEU A 151 -2.06 -6.91 -18.45
C LEU A 151 -2.07 -8.43 -18.67
N THR A 152 -1.79 -8.89 -19.88
CA THR A 152 -1.68 -10.33 -20.18
C THR A 152 -0.40 -10.89 -19.58
N PHE A 153 0.72 -10.19 -19.79
CA PHE A 153 1.99 -10.53 -19.15
C PHE A 153 1.87 -10.49 -17.64
N LEU A 154 1.25 -9.47 -17.05
CA LEU A 154 1.04 -9.38 -15.61
C LEU A 154 0.30 -10.61 -15.07
N ARG A 155 -0.81 -11.01 -15.71
CA ARG A 155 -1.56 -12.22 -15.32
C ARG A 155 -0.76 -13.51 -15.48
N SER A 156 0.25 -13.56 -16.36
CA SER A 156 1.09 -14.75 -16.55
C SER A 156 1.91 -15.14 -15.32
N PHE A 157 2.07 -14.21 -14.38
CA PHE A 157 2.71 -14.41 -13.07
C PHE A 157 1.73 -14.67 -11.94
N ALA A 158 0.43 -14.83 -12.21
CA ALA A 158 -0.54 -15.17 -11.18
C ALA A 158 -0.13 -16.42 -10.41
N GLN A 159 -0.45 -16.45 -9.11
CA GLN A 159 -0.21 -17.59 -8.23
C GLN A 159 -0.77 -18.87 -8.87
N PRO A 160 0.07 -19.89 -9.10
CA PRO A 160 -0.41 -21.17 -9.60
C PRO A 160 -1.25 -21.90 -8.54
N ASN A 161 -2.39 -22.47 -8.96
CA ASN A 161 -3.35 -23.17 -8.11
C ASN A 161 -3.72 -22.38 -6.83
N PRO A 162 -4.25 -21.15 -6.97
CA PRO A 162 -4.57 -20.31 -5.84
C PRO A 162 -5.79 -20.87 -5.08
N ASP A 163 -5.92 -20.49 -3.81
CA ASP A 163 -7.19 -20.65 -3.09
C ASP A 163 -8.28 -19.79 -3.77
N PRO A 164 -9.58 -20.05 -3.53
CA PRO A 164 -10.64 -19.18 -4.03
C PRO A 164 -10.38 -17.68 -3.74
N TRP A 165 -10.87 -16.81 -4.61
CA TRP A 165 -10.59 -15.37 -4.55
C TRP A 165 -10.80 -14.78 -3.15
N GLY A 166 -9.73 -14.22 -2.58
CA GLY A 166 -9.74 -13.56 -1.28
C GLY A 166 -9.87 -14.48 -0.05
N THR A 167 -9.88 -15.80 -0.22
CA THR A 167 -10.05 -16.76 0.89
C THR A 167 -8.73 -17.31 1.45
N SER A 168 -7.57 -16.95 0.88
CA SER A 168 -6.27 -17.41 1.36
C SER A 168 -6.05 -16.98 2.81
N GLN A 169 -5.39 -17.85 3.59
CA GLN A 169 -4.93 -17.50 4.92
C GLN A 169 -3.83 -16.44 4.82
N PRO A 170 -3.90 -15.34 5.61
CA PRO A 170 -2.84 -14.35 5.65
C PRO A 170 -1.62 -14.91 6.39
N HIS A 171 -0.43 -14.46 5.99
CA HIS A 171 0.81 -14.78 6.69
C HIS A 171 0.91 -14.01 8.01
N ASN A 172 1.42 -14.65 9.06
CA ASN A 172 1.64 -13.99 10.35
C ASN A 172 3.06 -13.45 10.47
N SER A 173 3.23 -12.26 9.90
CA SER A 173 4.53 -11.59 9.79
C SER A 173 5.23 -11.35 11.14
N TYR A 174 4.49 -11.13 12.24
CA TYR A 174 5.08 -11.04 13.58
C TYR A 174 5.55 -12.40 14.11
N MET A 175 4.76 -13.46 13.93
CA MET A 175 5.11 -14.80 14.38
C MET A 175 6.24 -15.44 13.56
N GLU A 176 6.48 -14.93 12.35
CA GLU A 176 7.63 -15.32 11.50
C GLU A 176 8.97 -14.71 11.93
N LEU A 177 8.95 -13.68 12.78
CA LEU A 177 10.17 -13.07 13.30
C LEU A 177 10.86 -13.97 14.34
N ALA A 178 12.20 -13.95 14.36
CA ALA A 178 12.93 -14.55 15.46
C ALA A 178 12.60 -13.83 16.79
N PRO A 179 12.64 -14.52 17.95
CA PRO A 179 12.14 -13.97 19.23
C PRO A 179 12.76 -12.62 19.65
N ILE A 180 14.06 -12.40 19.34
CA ILE A 180 14.71 -11.13 19.64
C ILE A 180 14.09 -9.96 18.85
N TYR A 181 13.69 -10.20 17.60
CA TYR A 181 13.05 -9.20 16.76
C TYR A 181 11.59 -8.99 17.14
N GLN A 182 10.87 -10.03 17.59
CA GLN A 182 9.52 -9.88 18.15
C GLN A 182 9.50 -8.89 19.32
N PHE A 183 10.46 -9.02 20.24
CA PHE A 183 10.60 -8.08 21.37
C PHE A 183 10.89 -6.64 20.91
N LEU A 184 11.81 -6.46 19.96
CA LEU A 184 12.19 -5.13 19.47
C LEU A 184 11.07 -4.45 18.67
N VAL A 185 10.37 -5.22 17.83
CA VAL A 185 9.33 -4.74 16.93
C VAL A 185 8.02 -4.50 17.68
N GLY A 186 7.69 -5.38 18.62
CA GLY A 186 6.40 -5.40 19.30
C GLY A 186 5.24 -5.74 18.36
N HIS A 187 4.09 -6.04 18.94
CA HIS A 187 2.86 -6.31 18.18
C HIS A 187 1.84 -5.19 18.42
N LYS A 188 1.07 -4.88 17.38
CA LYS A 188 -0.11 -4.01 17.46
C LYS A 188 -0.92 -4.14 16.18
N THR A 189 -2.25 -4.12 16.28
CA THR A 189 -3.14 -4.18 15.12
C THR A 189 -3.56 -2.80 14.65
N CYS A 190 -4.01 -2.71 13.39
CA CYS A 190 -4.58 -1.47 12.83
C CYS A 190 -5.88 -1.02 13.54
N LEU A 191 -6.58 -1.95 14.20
CA LEU A 191 -7.76 -1.66 15.00
C LEU A 191 -7.38 -1.09 16.38
N GLU A 192 -6.39 -1.68 17.06
CA GLU A 192 -5.88 -1.19 18.36
C GLU A 192 -5.22 0.19 18.28
N CYS A 193 -4.71 0.59 17.11
CA CYS A 193 -4.16 1.93 16.90
C CYS A 193 -5.18 2.94 16.34
N GLY A 194 -6.43 2.51 16.08
CA GLY A 194 -7.49 3.36 15.54
C GLY A 194 -7.29 3.76 14.07
N GLN A 195 -6.45 3.04 13.33
CA GLN A 195 -6.27 3.25 11.89
C GLN A 195 -7.46 2.69 11.10
N VAL A 196 -7.96 1.53 11.52
CA VAL A 196 -9.29 1.06 11.10
C VAL A 196 -10.34 1.76 11.95
N SER A 197 -11.36 2.29 11.28
CA SER A 197 -12.46 3.03 11.89
C SER A 197 -13.75 2.84 11.09
N ALA A 198 -14.87 3.39 11.59
CA ALA A 198 -16.15 3.37 10.89
C ALA A 198 -16.09 4.01 9.48
N GLU A 199 -15.11 4.90 9.25
CA GLU A 199 -14.89 5.55 7.96
C GLU A 199 -13.88 4.80 7.08
N SER A 200 -13.38 3.64 7.50
CA SER A 200 -12.51 2.84 6.64
C SER A 200 -13.28 2.30 5.44
N VAL A 201 -12.56 2.15 4.32
CA VAL A 201 -13.06 1.47 3.13
C VAL A 201 -12.17 0.25 2.90
N PHE A 202 -12.81 -0.89 2.70
CA PHE A 202 -12.16 -2.17 2.51
C PHE A 202 -12.20 -2.54 1.03
N HIS A 203 -11.20 -3.25 0.56
CA HIS A 203 -11.25 -3.87 -0.75
C HIS A 203 -12.30 -5.00 -0.75
N GLU A 204 -12.95 -5.26 -1.89
CA GLU A 204 -13.99 -6.29 -1.97
C GLU A 204 -13.50 -7.69 -1.58
N SER A 205 -12.21 -7.99 -1.77
CA SER A 205 -11.63 -9.27 -1.33
C SER A 205 -11.76 -9.51 0.18
N VAL A 206 -11.91 -8.47 1.01
CA VAL A 206 -12.10 -8.60 2.46
C VAL A 206 -13.42 -9.32 2.82
N LYS A 207 -14.44 -9.27 1.95
CA LYS A 207 -15.70 -10.01 2.13
C LYS A 207 -15.50 -11.52 2.21
N TYR A 208 -14.41 -12.01 1.60
CA TYR A 208 -14.10 -13.43 1.45
C TYR A 208 -13.02 -13.89 2.43
N SER A 209 -12.43 -12.97 3.19
CA SER A 209 -11.32 -13.28 4.09
C SER A 209 -11.75 -14.24 5.20
N PRO A 210 -10.88 -15.19 5.59
CA PRO A 210 -11.21 -16.14 6.65
C PRO A 210 -11.53 -15.42 7.97
N GLN A 211 -12.66 -15.78 8.59
CA GLN A 211 -12.98 -15.33 9.95
C GLN A 211 -12.32 -16.22 11.03
N LYS A 212 -11.73 -17.34 10.61
CA LYS A 212 -10.89 -18.19 11.45
C LYS A 212 -9.51 -18.26 10.80
N LEU A 213 -8.53 -17.66 11.47
CA LEU A 213 -7.15 -17.60 11.00
C LEU A 213 -6.36 -18.80 11.55
N ASP A 214 -5.49 -19.40 10.72
CA ASP A 214 -4.66 -20.54 11.13
C ASP A 214 -3.58 -20.14 12.15
N ALA A 215 -3.00 -18.94 11.98
CA ALA A 215 -2.03 -18.33 12.89
C ALA A 215 -2.55 -16.97 13.36
N SER A 216 -3.52 -16.98 14.28
CA SER A 216 -4.31 -15.79 14.65
C SER A 216 -3.63 -14.83 15.63
N ASP A 217 -2.46 -15.17 16.19
CA ASP A 217 -1.82 -14.37 17.24
C ASP A 217 -1.60 -12.93 16.77
N TYR A 218 -2.18 -11.98 17.52
CA TYR A 218 -2.11 -10.54 17.26
C TYR A 218 -2.69 -10.10 15.91
N MET A 219 -3.58 -10.87 15.30
CA MET A 219 -4.28 -10.48 14.07
C MET A 219 -5.73 -10.10 14.34
N ILE A 220 -6.37 -9.50 13.32
CA ILE A 220 -7.80 -9.20 13.33
C ILE A 220 -8.50 -9.75 12.10
N THR A 221 -9.78 -9.99 12.27
CA THR A 221 -10.76 -10.38 11.24
C THR A 221 -11.83 -9.30 11.09
N MET A 222 -12.72 -9.48 10.12
CA MET A 222 -13.88 -8.60 9.96
C MET A 222 -14.82 -8.70 11.16
N SER A 223 -14.97 -9.90 11.74
CA SER A 223 -15.74 -10.10 12.99
C SER A 223 -15.18 -9.29 14.16
N ASP A 224 -13.86 -9.23 14.34
CA ASP A 224 -13.25 -8.43 15.42
C ASP A 224 -13.52 -6.93 15.24
N ILE A 225 -13.51 -6.45 13.99
CA ILE A 225 -13.82 -5.06 13.66
C ILE A 225 -15.30 -4.75 13.91
N GLU A 226 -16.21 -5.63 13.49
CA GLU A 226 -17.64 -5.49 13.71
C GLU A 226 -18.00 -5.49 15.21
N GLU A 227 -17.36 -6.37 15.99
CA GLU A 227 -17.51 -6.40 17.44
C GLU A 227 -17.02 -5.09 18.08
N THR A 228 -15.86 -4.59 17.65
CA THR A 228 -15.23 -3.39 18.22
C THR A 228 -15.98 -2.11 17.84
N LEU A 229 -16.45 -1.99 16.60
CA LEU A 229 -17.17 -0.80 16.11
C LEU A 229 -18.68 -0.85 16.42
N GLY A 230 -19.18 -2.00 16.85
CA GLY A 230 -20.54 -2.20 17.34
C GLY A 230 -21.57 -2.49 16.23
N SER A 231 -22.77 -2.92 16.65
CA SER A 231 -23.83 -3.46 15.78
C SER A 231 -24.40 -2.50 14.72
N GLY A 232 -24.14 -1.19 14.84
CA GLY A 232 -24.53 -0.19 13.85
C GLY A 232 -23.51 0.01 12.73
N PHE A 233 -22.31 -0.59 12.84
CA PHE A 233 -21.28 -0.49 11.83
C PHE A 233 -21.70 -1.24 10.56
N GLN A 234 -21.47 -0.61 9.42
CA GLN A 234 -21.72 -1.18 8.10
C GLN A 234 -20.44 -1.02 7.27
N PRO A 235 -19.69 -2.11 7.01
CA PRO A 235 -18.44 -2.01 6.28
C PRO A 235 -18.67 -1.51 4.86
N ARG A 236 -17.84 -0.56 4.44
CA ARG A 236 -17.84 -0.04 3.07
C ARG A 236 -16.81 -0.80 2.25
N TYR A 237 -17.23 -1.32 1.11
CA TYR A 237 -16.34 -2.02 0.18
C TYR A 237 -16.19 -1.22 -1.10
N SER A 238 -14.96 -1.07 -1.59
CA SER A 238 -14.71 -0.57 -2.94
C SER A 238 -15.21 -1.62 -3.94
N PRO A 239 -15.95 -1.22 -5.00
CA PRO A 239 -16.21 -2.11 -6.11
C PRO A 239 -14.90 -2.45 -6.83
N LEU A 240 -14.87 -3.61 -7.47
CA LEU A 240 -13.78 -4.02 -8.36
C LEU A 240 -13.79 -3.16 -9.62
N ASN A 241 -12.60 -2.79 -10.11
CA ASN A 241 -12.46 -2.22 -11.45
C ASN A 241 -12.61 -3.32 -12.53
N GLU A 242 -12.66 -2.93 -13.81
CA GLU A 242 -12.91 -3.87 -14.92
C GLU A 242 -11.84 -4.96 -15.02
N PHE A 243 -10.56 -4.58 -14.85
CA PHE A 243 -9.46 -5.53 -14.88
C PHE A 243 -9.50 -6.51 -13.71
N GLU A 244 -9.78 -6.03 -12.49
CA GLU A 244 -9.96 -6.88 -11.32
C GLU A 244 -11.10 -7.86 -11.46
N GLN A 245 -12.26 -7.38 -11.94
CA GLN A 245 -13.43 -8.23 -12.18
C GLN A 245 -13.08 -9.35 -13.17
N TYR A 246 -12.39 -9.00 -14.26
CA TYR A 246 -11.91 -9.98 -15.23
C TYR A 246 -10.93 -10.99 -14.61
N CYS A 247 -9.99 -10.54 -13.78
CA CYS A 247 -9.06 -11.42 -13.06
C CYS A 247 -9.78 -12.34 -12.07
N LYS A 248 -10.79 -11.85 -11.35
CA LYS A 248 -11.62 -12.63 -10.43
C LYS A 248 -12.44 -13.69 -11.18
N ASP A 249 -13.03 -13.36 -12.33
CA ASP A 249 -13.83 -14.29 -13.13
C ASP A 249 -12.98 -15.43 -13.73
N HIS A 250 -11.68 -15.18 -13.95
CA HIS A 250 -10.71 -16.15 -14.46
C HIS A 250 -9.76 -16.68 -13.38
N TRP A 251 -10.09 -16.47 -12.10
CA TRP A 251 -9.22 -16.80 -10.99
C TRP A 251 -8.93 -18.29 -10.90
N GLY A 252 -7.65 -18.65 -10.79
CA GLY A 252 -7.20 -20.05 -10.76
C GLY A 252 -7.35 -20.81 -12.08
N THR A 253 -7.87 -20.19 -13.13
CA THR A 253 -7.78 -20.74 -14.49
C THR A 253 -6.38 -20.46 -15.00
N GLY A 254 -5.55 -21.49 -15.12
CA GLY A 254 -4.19 -21.32 -15.66
C GLY A 254 -4.26 -20.67 -17.05
N LEU A 255 -3.34 -19.74 -17.33
CA LEU A 255 -3.10 -19.22 -18.68
C LEU A 255 -2.50 -20.34 -19.56
N LEU A 256 -3.32 -21.35 -19.88
CA LEU A 256 -2.93 -22.56 -20.58
C LEU A 256 -2.70 -22.34 -22.09
N GLU A 257 -3.00 -21.16 -22.63
CA GLU A 257 -2.90 -20.93 -24.09
C GLU A 257 -1.72 -20.06 -24.55
N ALA A 258 -0.93 -19.46 -23.64
CA ALA A 258 0.16 -18.54 -24.03
C ALA A 258 1.58 -19.10 -23.84
N ARG A 259 1.75 -20.35 -23.37
CA ARG A 259 3.06 -20.95 -23.10
C ARG A 259 3.71 -21.66 -24.30
N HIS A 260 3.38 -21.25 -25.53
CA HIS A 260 4.19 -21.60 -26.69
C HIS A 260 5.13 -20.42 -27.02
N GLY A 261 6.36 -20.46 -26.50
CA GLY A 261 7.48 -19.81 -27.21
C GLY A 261 8.41 -18.87 -26.45
N VAL A 262 8.49 -18.87 -25.12
CA VAL A 262 9.56 -18.13 -24.43
C VAL A 262 10.28 -19.05 -23.45
N GLU A 263 11.43 -19.58 -23.89
CA GLU A 263 12.42 -20.20 -23.01
C GLU A 263 12.90 -19.17 -21.99
N SER A 264 12.90 -19.55 -20.71
CA SER A 264 13.50 -18.75 -19.64
C SER A 264 15.01 -18.66 -19.86
N PRO A 265 15.64 -17.48 -19.84
CA PRO A 265 17.09 -17.42 -19.80
C PRO A 265 17.56 -17.99 -18.46
N GLU A 266 18.41 -19.02 -18.53
CA GLU A 266 19.13 -19.57 -17.38
C GLU A 266 19.87 -18.44 -16.65
N VAL A 267 19.49 -18.18 -15.40
CA VAL A 267 20.31 -17.39 -14.48
C VAL A 267 21.34 -18.36 -13.89
N LEU A 268 22.52 -18.39 -14.49
CA LEU A 268 23.71 -18.99 -13.90
C LEU A 268 24.19 -18.09 -12.77
N TRP A 269 24.26 -18.64 -11.55
CA TRP A 269 24.98 -18.05 -10.43
C TRP A 269 26.49 -18.22 -10.62
#